data_AF-A0A921LA12-F1
#
_entry.id   AF-A0A921LA12-F1
#
_cell.length_a   1.000
_cell.length_b   1.000
_cell.length_c   1.000
_cell.angle_alpha   90.00
_cell.angle_beta   90.00
_cell.angle_gamma   90.00
#
_symmetry.space_group_name_H-M   'P 1'
#
loop_
_entity.id
_entity.type
_entity.pdbx_description
1 polymer ?
#
loop_
_entity_poly.entity_id
_entity_poly.type
_entity_poly.pdbx_seq_one_letter_code
_entity_poly.pdbx_strand_id
1 'polypeptide(L)'
;VDADFVPLVGGSESLDIDLHVNTICYKVANAFQARSHYLYAPAITKTPETKQAIINDTNYQKIQKLWDSLDVAFVGIGSPTSASNVIWTDGLKSEYITSSFGNRIVGETCTRFYDKNGNEVPTEVVDRTISIPFYQLHKVKYVIGVAASDEKVPAIYSALKGKLVNILITDESTARKLLVFK
;
A
#
# COMPACT_ATOMS: atom_id res chain seq x y z
N VAL A 1 16.23 -19.72 -3.10
CA VAL A 1 16.19 -19.31 -1.66
C VAL A 1 14.91 -19.86 -1.07
N ASP A 2 14.91 -20.36 0.17
CA ASP A 2 13.66 -20.75 0.83
C ASP A 2 12.93 -19.49 1.34
N ALA A 3 12.07 -18.93 0.48
CA ALA A 3 11.35 -17.68 0.74
C ALA A 3 9.98 -17.69 0.04
N ASP A 4 9.06 -16.90 0.58
CA ASP A 4 7.72 -16.71 0.05
C ASP A 4 7.52 -15.22 -0.31
N PHE A 5 7.06 -14.97 -1.53
CA PHE A 5 6.69 -13.63 -2.00
C PHE A 5 5.17 -13.52 -2.05
N VAL A 6 4.63 -12.56 -1.30
CA VAL A 6 3.20 -12.45 -1.01
C VAL A 6 2.72 -11.03 -1.36
N PRO A 7 1.63 -10.89 -2.12
CA PRO A 7 1.05 -9.58 -2.42
C PRO A 7 0.47 -8.93 -1.17
N LEU A 8 0.69 -7.62 -1.00
CA LEU A 8 0.15 -6.83 0.12
C LEU A 8 -1.18 -6.13 -0.19
N VAL A 9 -1.61 -6.16 -1.45
CA VAL A 9 -2.81 -5.51 -1.96
C VAL A 9 -3.40 -6.36 -3.07
N GLY A 10 -4.71 -6.29 -3.27
CA GLY A 10 -5.37 -6.88 -4.43
C GLY A 10 -4.91 -6.26 -5.76
N GLY A 11 -5.34 -6.86 -6.88
CA GLY A 11 -5.00 -6.40 -8.22
C GLY A 11 -5.79 -5.17 -8.67
N SER A 12 -5.19 -4.31 -9.50
CA SER A 12 -5.90 -3.24 -10.21
C SER A 12 -5.86 -3.51 -11.71
N GLU A 13 -7.02 -3.46 -12.37
CA GLU A 13 -7.11 -3.64 -13.83
C GLU A 13 -6.57 -2.44 -14.62
N SER A 14 -6.53 -1.26 -14.00
CA SER A 14 -6.01 -0.02 -14.60
C SER A 14 -4.48 0.05 -14.69
N LEU A 15 -3.77 -0.92 -14.11
CA LEU A 15 -2.31 -0.97 -14.12
C LEU A 15 -1.79 -1.73 -15.33
N ASP A 16 -0.64 -1.28 -15.84
CA ASP A 16 0.18 -2.11 -16.72
C ASP A 16 0.46 -3.47 -16.05
N ILE A 17 0.42 -4.54 -16.84
CA ILE A 17 0.62 -5.92 -16.37
C ILE A 17 1.94 -6.08 -15.59
N ASP A 18 2.97 -5.31 -15.93
CA ASP A 18 4.27 -5.35 -15.26
C ASP A 18 4.24 -4.71 -13.87
N LEU A 19 3.28 -3.84 -13.62
CA LEU A 19 3.05 -3.18 -12.33
C LEU A 19 1.98 -3.89 -11.48
N HIS A 20 1.33 -4.92 -12.03
CA HIS A 20 0.36 -5.71 -11.29
C HIS A 20 1.05 -6.45 -10.14
N VAL A 21 0.54 -6.32 -8.91
CA VAL A 21 1.16 -6.84 -7.68
C VAL A 21 1.50 -8.34 -7.74
N ASN A 22 0.60 -9.15 -8.32
CA ASN A 22 0.83 -10.58 -8.51
C ASN A 22 1.97 -10.86 -9.52
N THR A 23 2.10 -10.05 -10.59
CA THR A 23 3.21 -10.13 -11.55
C THR A 23 4.53 -9.76 -10.89
N ILE A 24 4.54 -8.72 -10.06
CA ILE A 24 5.73 -8.31 -9.29
C ILE A 24 6.17 -9.45 -8.36
N CYS A 25 5.26 -10.02 -7.57
CA CYS A 25 5.57 -11.14 -6.67
C CYS A 25 6.13 -12.34 -7.45
N TYR A 26 5.52 -12.68 -8.59
CA TYR A 26 5.99 -13.76 -9.45
C TYR A 26 7.39 -13.51 -10.02
N LYS A 27 7.65 -12.32 -10.57
CA LYS A 27 8.95 -11.96 -11.15
C LYS A 27 10.06 -12.00 -10.11
N VAL A 28 9.82 -11.47 -8.92
CA VAL A 28 10.80 -11.50 -7.83
C VAL A 28 11.01 -12.93 -7.35
N ALA A 29 9.95 -13.70 -7.09
CA ALA A 29 10.08 -15.10 -6.72
C ALA A 29 10.90 -15.91 -7.73
N ASN A 30 10.66 -15.71 -9.04
CA ASN A 30 11.41 -16.37 -10.10
C ASN A 30 12.90 -15.99 -10.08
N ALA A 31 13.23 -14.71 -9.88
CA ALA A 31 14.61 -14.25 -9.78
C ALA A 31 15.38 -14.89 -8.60
N PHE A 32 14.68 -15.19 -7.50
CA PHE A 32 15.24 -15.83 -6.30
C PHE A 32 15.09 -17.36 -6.25
N GLN A 33 14.48 -17.97 -7.28
CA GLN A 33 14.05 -19.38 -7.28
C GLN A 33 13.30 -19.73 -5.99
N ALA A 34 12.27 -18.94 -5.70
CA ALA A 34 11.48 -18.94 -4.47
C ALA A 34 9.99 -19.15 -4.79
N ARG A 35 9.14 -19.17 -3.76
CA ARG A 35 7.68 -19.37 -3.91
C ARG A 35 6.97 -18.03 -4.10
N SER A 36 6.00 -17.99 -5.01
CA SER A 36 5.09 -16.85 -5.16
C SER A 36 3.68 -17.25 -4.76
N HIS A 37 2.98 -16.36 -4.09
CA HIS A 37 1.55 -16.49 -3.79
C HIS A 37 0.76 -15.49 -4.61
N TYR A 38 -0.51 -15.81 -4.86
CA TYR A 38 -1.45 -14.94 -5.57
C TYR A 38 -2.56 -14.49 -4.62
N LEU A 39 -2.93 -13.22 -4.71
CA LEU A 39 -4.16 -12.72 -4.11
C LEU A 39 -5.21 -12.58 -5.21
N TYR A 40 -6.23 -13.44 -5.15
CA TYR A 40 -7.33 -13.52 -6.12
C TYR A 40 -8.45 -12.54 -5.78
N ALA A 41 -8.13 -11.25 -5.71
CA ALA A 41 -9.09 -10.22 -5.38
C ALA A 41 -8.70 -8.87 -6.02
N PRO A 42 -9.67 -8.01 -6.37
CA PRO A 42 -9.38 -6.64 -6.74
C PRO A 42 -8.84 -5.87 -5.53
N ALA A 43 -8.02 -4.84 -5.77
CA ALA A 43 -7.52 -3.94 -4.74
C ALA A 43 -8.68 -3.24 -4.00
N ILE A 44 -9.72 -2.87 -4.75
CA ILE A 44 -10.91 -2.18 -4.27
C ILE A 44 -12.14 -2.86 -4.87
N THR A 45 -13.03 -3.35 -4.02
CA THR A 45 -14.29 -3.95 -4.45
C THR A 45 -15.33 -2.87 -4.78
N LYS A 46 -16.38 -3.26 -5.51
CA LYS A 46 -17.50 -2.35 -5.78
C LYS A 46 -18.28 -2.01 -4.50
N THR A 47 -18.46 -2.98 -3.60
CA THR A 47 -19.24 -2.81 -2.37
C THR A 47 -18.54 -3.41 -1.14
N PRO A 48 -18.84 -2.93 0.08
CA PRO A 48 -18.31 -3.52 1.32
C PRO A 48 -18.72 -4.98 1.51
N GLU A 49 -19.92 -5.37 1.08
CA GLU A 49 -20.40 -6.76 1.16
C GLU A 49 -19.54 -7.70 0.31
N THR A 50 -19.09 -7.21 -0.85
CA THR A 50 -18.16 -7.97 -1.73
C THR A 50 -16.83 -8.18 -1.02
N LYS A 51 -16.28 -7.15 -0.36
CA LYS A 51 -15.08 -7.29 0.47
C LYS A 51 -15.33 -8.33 1.56
N GLN A 52 -16.47 -8.24 2.25
CA GLN A 52 -16.78 -9.15 3.35
C GLN A 52 -16.86 -10.62 2.88
N ALA A 53 -17.43 -10.88 1.71
CA ALA A 53 -17.43 -12.20 1.11
C ALA A 53 -16.02 -12.69 0.79
N ILE A 54 -15.17 -11.84 0.19
CA ILE A 54 -13.77 -12.18 -0.14
C ILE A 54 -12.96 -12.48 1.11
N ILE A 55 -13.06 -11.67 2.17
CA ILE A 55 -12.24 -11.88 3.37
C ILE A 55 -12.64 -13.13 4.17
N ASN A 56 -13.87 -13.62 3.95
CA ASN A 56 -14.36 -14.88 4.50
C ASN A 56 -13.95 -16.10 3.66
N ASP A 57 -13.42 -15.92 2.45
CA ASP A 57 -12.94 -17.00 1.60
C ASP A 57 -11.63 -17.60 2.14
N THR A 58 -11.49 -18.92 2.03
CA THR A 58 -10.32 -19.65 2.54
C THR A 58 -9.02 -19.21 1.83
N ASN A 59 -9.07 -18.83 0.56
CA ASN A 59 -7.89 -18.39 -0.18
C ASN A 59 -7.38 -17.03 0.31
N TYR A 60 -8.29 -16.11 0.62
CA TYR A 60 -7.90 -14.84 1.25
C TYR A 60 -7.29 -15.08 2.64
N GLN A 61 -7.92 -15.93 3.46
CA GLN A 61 -7.42 -16.23 4.81
C GLN A 61 -6.02 -16.83 4.82
N LYS A 62 -5.63 -17.59 3.78
CA LYS A 62 -4.25 -18.06 3.61
C LYS A 62 -3.27 -16.89 3.42
N ILE A 63 -3.59 -15.93 2.56
CA ILE A 63 -2.79 -14.71 2.36
C ILE A 63 -2.71 -13.88 3.65
N GLN A 64 -3.84 -13.70 4.33
CA GLN A 64 -3.89 -12.95 5.58
C GLN A 64 -3.00 -13.58 6.67
N LYS A 65 -2.94 -14.91 6.76
CA LYS A 65 -2.04 -15.61 7.68
C LYS A 65 -0.57 -15.40 7.32
N LEU A 66 -0.23 -15.37 6.03
CA LEU A 66 1.13 -15.07 5.59
C LEU A 66 1.54 -13.63 5.96
N TRP A 67 0.60 -12.69 5.95
CA TRP A 67 0.85 -11.31 6.40
C TRP A 67 1.22 -11.22 7.90
N ASP A 68 0.77 -12.15 8.74
CA ASP A 68 1.15 -12.19 10.16
C ASP A 68 2.61 -12.63 10.39
N SER A 69 3.25 -13.24 9.38
CA SER A 69 4.61 -13.79 9.46
C SER A 69 5.59 -13.14 8.49
N LEU A 70 5.31 -11.93 8.00
CA LEU A 70 6.23 -11.23 7.10
C LEU A 70 7.50 -10.77 7.82
N ASP A 71 8.66 -11.14 7.28
CA ASP A 71 9.96 -10.61 7.71
C ASP A 71 10.24 -9.21 7.12
N VAL A 72 9.86 -9.04 5.85
CA VAL A 72 10.15 -7.85 5.04
C VAL A 72 8.92 -7.48 4.20
N ALA A 73 8.58 -6.19 4.17
CA ALA A 73 7.57 -5.62 3.27
C ALA A 73 8.20 -4.54 2.40
N PHE A 74 7.98 -4.63 1.08
CA PHE A 74 8.31 -3.56 0.14
C PHE A 74 7.04 -2.82 -0.23
N VAL A 75 7.01 -1.51 -0.01
CA VAL A 75 5.82 -0.68 -0.26
C VAL A 75 6.17 0.59 -1.01
N GLY A 76 5.25 1.01 -1.88
CA GLY A 76 5.24 2.36 -2.44
C GLY A 76 4.65 3.37 -1.46
N ILE A 77 4.96 4.65 -1.68
CA ILE A 77 4.32 5.76 -0.97
C ILE A 77 3.65 6.68 -2.00
N GLY A 78 2.33 6.78 -1.92
CA GLY A 78 1.49 7.66 -2.72
C GLY A 78 1.20 8.98 -1.99
N SER A 79 1.08 10.07 -2.74
CA SER A 79 0.59 11.37 -2.24
C SER A 79 -0.68 11.81 -2.97
N PRO A 80 -1.77 12.21 -2.29
CA PRO A 80 -3.01 12.68 -2.93
C PRO A 80 -2.81 13.83 -3.92
N THR A 81 -1.77 14.63 -3.70
CA THR A 81 -1.43 15.79 -4.53
C THR A 81 -0.63 15.41 -5.78
N SER A 82 -0.10 14.18 -5.84
CA SER A 82 0.77 13.79 -6.95
C SER A 82 -0.04 13.30 -8.14
N ALA A 83 0.28 13.85 -9.32
CA ALA A 83 -0.37 13.50 -10.59
C ALA A 83 -0.17 12.03 -11.00
N SER A 84 0.82 11.33 -10.42
CA SER A 84 1.22 9.98 -10.81
C SER A 84 0.48 8.84 -10.10
N ASN A 85 -0.42 9.12 -9.16
CA ASN A 85 -1.05 8.03 -8.41
C ASN A 85 -2.25 7.43 -9.16
N VAL A 86 -2.12 6.17 -9.57
CA VAL A 86 -3.14 5.42 -10.35
C VAL A 86 -4.46 5.23 -9.57
N ILE A 87 -4.41 5.09 -8.25
CA ILE A 87 -5.63 5.00 -7.41
C ILE A 87 -6.49 6.27 -7.54
N TRP A 88 -5.89 7.41 -7.91
CA TRP A 88 -6.58 8.69 -8.04
C TRP A 88 -7.08 8.96 -9.47
N THR A 89 -6.76 8.10 -10.45
CA THR A 89 -7.26 8.22 -11.82
C THR A 89 -8.52 7.40 -12.08
N ASP A 90 -8.83 6.39 -11.26
CA ASP A 90 -9.97 5.47 -11.41
C ASP A 90 -11.31 6.02 -10.87
N GLY A 91 -11.53 7.33 -10.92
CA GLY A 91 -12.77 7.96 -10.44
C GLY A 91 -12.94 8.01 -8.91
N LEU A 92 -12.10 7.31 -8.15
CA LEU A 92 -12.13 7.36 -6.68
C LEU A 92 -11.71 8.72 -6.13
N LYS A 93 -10.97 9.53 -6.90
CA LYS A 93 -10.56 10.89 -6.49
C LYS A 93 -11.74 11.76 -6.08
N SER A 94 -12.90 11.65 -6.73
CA SER A 94 -14.09 12.38 -6.27
C SER A 94 -14.61 11.84 -4.95
N GLU A 95 -14.71 10.50 -4.79
CA GLU A 95 -15.16 9.86 -3.54
C GLU A 95 -14.24 10.19 -2.35
N TYR A 96 -12.93 10.31 -2.60
CA TYR A 96 -11.94 10.72 -1.61
C TYR A 96 -12.03 12.21 -1.24
N ILE A 97 -12.09 13.10 -2.24
CA ILE A 97 -12.15 14.57 -2.02
C ILE A 97 -13.46 14.96 -1.33
N THR A 98 -14.56 14.24 -1.59
CA THR A 98 -15.86 14.50 -0.95
C THR A 98 -16.00 13.87 0.43
N SER A 99 -15.07 13.00 0.86
CA SER A 99 -15.11 12.44 2.21
C SER A 99 -14.85 13.53 3.26
N SER A 100 -15.54 13.48 4.40
CA SER A 100 -15.37 14.45 5.49
C SER A 100 -13.96 14.48 6.08
N PHE A 101 -13.13 13.48 5.76
CA PHE A 101 -11.75 13.34 6.20
C PHE A 101 -10.72 13.56 5.09
N GLY A 102 -11.14 13.87 3.86
CA GLY A 102 -10.23 14.02 2.72
C GLY A 102 -9.15 15.07 2.96
N ASN A 103 -9.48 16.14 3.69
CA ASN A 103 -8.52 17.17 4.10
C ASN A 103 -7.47 16.71 5.13
N ARG A 104 -7.64 15.53 5.75
CA ARG A 104 -6.68 14.94 6.70
C ARG A 104 -5.70 14.00 6.03
N ILE A 105 -6.02 13.50 4.83
CA ILE A 105 -5.18 12.53 4.12
C ILE A 105 -3.93 13.25 3.61
N VAL A 106 -2.76 12.76 4.02
CA VAL A 106 -1.45 13.28 3.57
C VAL A 106 -0.75 12.29 2.67
N GLY A 107 -1.05 11.00 2.78
CA GLY A 107 -0.44 9.96 1.98
C GLY A 107 -1.22 8.65 1.96
N GLU A 108 -0.74 7.73 1.15
CA GLU A 108 -1.25 6.38 1.01
C GLU A 108 -0.11 5.36 0.89
N THR A 109 -0.35 4.16 1.41
CA THR A 109 0.44 2.97 1.11
C THR A 109 -0.46 1.74 1.20
N CYS A 110 -0.23 0.74 0.35
CA CYS A 110 -1.07 -0.47 0.26
C CYS A 110 -2.58 -0.13 0.10
N THR A 111 -2.91 0.92 -0.65
CA THR A 111 -4.29 1.41 -0.87
C THR A 111 -4.99 1.84 0.41
N ARG A 112 -4.22 2.18 1.47
CA ARG A 112 -4.73 2.71 2.74
C ARG A 112 -4.16 4.09 3.02
N PHE A 113 -4.99 4.94 3.58
CA PHE A 113 -4.71 6.36 3.74
C PHE A 113 -4.28 6.67 5.16
N TYR A 114 -3.41 7.67 5.30
CA TYR A 114 -2.96 8.14 6.61
C TYR A 114 -2.84 9.66 6.69
N ASP A 115 -2.90 10.15 7.94
CA ASP A 115 -2.79 11.56 8.28
C ASP A 115 -1.33 12.02 8.43
N LYS A 116 -1.13 13.30 8.78
CA LYS A 116 0.20 13.90 9.03
C LYS A 116 1.02 13.25 10.16
N ASN A 117 0.40 12.38 10.95
CA ASN A 117 1.05 11.62 12.01
C ASN A 117 1.24 10.15 11.63
N GLY A 118 0.80 9.76 10.42
CA GLY A 118 0.82 8.39 9.92
C GLY A 118 -0.24 7.49 10.54
N ASN A 119 -1.30 8.06 11.15
CA ASN A 119 -2.45 7.27 11.61
C ASN A 119 -3.39 6.98 10.45
N GLU A 120 -3.99 5.79 10.42
CA GLU A 120 -4.99 5.42 9.41
C GLU A 120 -6.17 6.41 9.43
N VAL A 121 -6.53 6.91 8.24
CA VAL A 121 -7.71 7.76 8.07
C VAL A 121 -8.86 6.89 7.57
N PRO A 122 -9.97 6.76 8.33
CA PRO A 122 -11.11 5.98 7.89
C PRO A 122 -11.78 6.64 6.69
N THR A 123 -12.04 5.86 5.64
CA THR A 123 -12.76 6.29 4.45
C THR A 123 -13.67 5.16 3.95
N GLU A 124 -14.73 5.50 3.24
CA GLU A 124 -15.63 4.52 2.61
C GLU A 124 -14.90 3.60 1.61
N VAL A 125 -13.74 4.04 1.10
CA VAL A 125 -12.93 3.22 0.20
C VAL A 125 -12.14 2.16 0.97
N VAL A 126 -11.68 2.46 2.19
CA VAL A 126 -11.04 1.45 3.06
C VAL A 126 -12.02 0.31 3.36
N ASP A 127 -13.31 0.59 3.47
CA ASP A 127 -14.37 -0.42 3.65
C ASP A 127 -14.57 -1.33 2.44
N ARG A 128 -13.95 -1.02 1.31
CA ARG A 128 -13.94 -1.83 0.08
C ARG A 128 -12.54 -2.32 -0.31
N THR A 129 -11.51 -1.91 0.43
CA THR A 129 -10.11 -2.21 0.11
C THR A 129 -9.71 -3.61 0.58
N ILE A 130 -9.06 -4.36 -0.31
CA ILE A 130 -8.40 -5.65 -0.04
C ILE A 130 -6.89 -5.40 0.02
N SER A 131 -6.37 -5.21 1.23
CA SER A 131 -4.94 -5.01 1.46
C SER A 131 -4.55 -5.30 2.90
N ILE A 132 -3.24 -5.49 3.12
CA ILE A 132 -2.67 -5.64 4.45
C ILE A 132 -3.09 -4.44 5.32
N PRO A 133 -3.72 -4.69 6.48
CA PRO A 133 -4.07 -3.63 7.41
C PRO A 133 -2.83 -3.12 8.15
N PHE A 134 -2.82 -1.84 8.52
CA PHE A 134 -1.66 -1.23 9.17
C PHE A 134 -1.26 -1.92 10.48
N TYR A 135 -2.20 -2.50 11.22
CA TYR A 135 -1.86 -3.28 12.42
C TYR A 135 -1.02 -4.53 12.13
N GLN A 136 -1.14 -5.15 10.95
CA GLN A 136 -0.25 -6.25 10.53
C GLN A 136 1.05 -5.68 9.98
N LEU A 137 0.98 -4.60 9.19
CA LEU A 137 2.17 -3.94 8.64
C LEU A 137 3.13 -3.46 9.74
N HIS A 138 2.62 -2.92 10.85
CA HIS A 138 3.43 -2.50 11.99
C HIS A 138 4.14 -3.64 12.73
N LYS A 139 3.72 -4.90 12.55
CA LYS A 139 4.40 -6.06 13.13
C LYS A 139 5.60 -6.51 12.29
N VAL A 140 5.66 -6.10 11.02
CA VAL A 140 6.73 -6.49 10.09
C VAL A 140 8.04 -5.84 10.53
N LYS A 141 9.09 -6.65 10.65
CA LYS A 141 10.39 -6.20 11.16
C LYS A 141 11.02 -5.13 10.27
N TYR A 142 10.97 -5.32 8.95
CA TYR A 142 11.53 -4.39 7.97
C TYR A 142 10.46 -3.96 6.98
N VAL A 143 9.98 -2.72 7.10
CA VAL A 143 9.07 -2.12 6.12
C VAL A 143 9.83 -1.08 5.31
N ILE A 144 10.17 -1.48 4.10
CA ILE A 144 11.00 -0.74 3.16
C ILE A 144 10.07 0.05 2.23
N GLY A 145 9.98 1.36 2.48
CA GLY A 145 9.33 2.30 1.59
C GLY A 145 10.25 2.68 0.43
N VAL A 146 9.77 2.58 -0.81
CA VAL A 146 10.47 3.06 -2.00
C VAL A 146 9.67 4.22 -2.59
N ALA A 147 10.19 5.44 -2.46
CA ALA A 147 9.52 6.64 -2.95
C ALA A 147 10.48 7.81 -3.12
N ALA A 148 10.29 8.57 -4.19
CA ALA A 148 10.97 9.83 -4.45
C ALA A 148 9.99 10.79 -5.14
N SER A 149 10.11 12.08 -4.84
CA SER A 149 9.45 13.25 -5.47
C SER A 149 9.25 14.34 -4.41
N ASP A 150 9.45 15.58 -4.83
CA ASP A 150 9.13 16.78 -4.05
C ASP A 150 7.68 16.78 -3.56
N GLU A 151 6.74 16.37 -4.42
CA GLU A 151 5.31 16.34 -4.12
C GLU A 151 4.95 15.27 -3.07
N LYS A 152 5.83 14.28 -2.87
CA LYS A 152 5.63 13.18 -1.94
C LYS A 152 6.28 13.41 -0.58
N VAL A 153 7.05 14.49 -0.40
CA VAL A 153 7.74 14.79 0.88
C VAL A 153 6.79 14.75 2.09
N PRO A 154 5.60 15.37 2.07
CA PRO A 154 4.67 15.29 3.21
C PRO A 154 4.20 13.86 3.51
N ALA A 155 3.90 13.08 2.46
CA ALA A 155 3.47 11.68 2.57
C ALA A 155 4.58 10.80 3.15
N ILE A 156 5.80 10.90 2.59
CA ILE A 156 6.97 10.14 3.01
C ILE A 156 7.31 10.45 4.47
N TYR A 157 7.35 11.73 4.84
CA TYR A 157 7.61 12.15 6.22
C TYR A 157 6.57 11.59 7.19
N SER A 158 5.28 11.65 6.82
CA SER A 158 4.19 11.17 7.67
C SER A 158 4.20 9.64 7.81
N ALA A 159 4.55 8.91 6.75
CA ALA A 159 4.72 7.44 6.80
C ALA A 159 5.87 7.02 7.73
N LEU A 160 7.00 7.74 7.68
CA LEU A 160 8.13 7.53 8.60
C LEU A 160 7.73 7.86 10.04
N LYS A 161 7.06 8.99 10.25
CA LYS A 161 6.60 9.45 11.58
C LYS A 161 5.63 8.45 12.22
N GLY A 162 4.70 7.92 11.45
CA GLY A 162 3.76 6.89 11.90
C GLY A 162 4.33 5.49 11.99
N LYS A 163 5.59 5.27 11.60
CA LYS A 163 6.23 3.94 11.50
C LYS A 163 5.45 2.97 10.59
N LEU A 164 4.80 3.51 9.56
CA LEU A 164 4.25 2.73 8.45
C LEU A 164 5.38 2.20 7.56
N VAL A 165 6.50 2.91 7.52
CA VAL A 165 7.78 2.47 6.96
C VAL A 165 8.88 2.73 7.99
N ASN A 166 9.90 1.86 8.05
CA ASN A 166 11.05 2.04 8.94
C ASN A 166 12.39 2.08 8.20
N ILE A 167 12.39 1.77 6.91
CA ILE A 167 13.50 1.95 5.99
C ILE A 167 12.96 2.72 4.79
N LEU A 168 13.69 3.74 4.34
CA LEU A 168 13.35 4.52 3.15
C LEU A 168 14.45 4.39 2.10
N ILE A 169 14.06 4.00 0.88
CA ILE A 169 14.87 4.13 -0.33
C ILE A 169 14.29 5.32 -1.12
N THR A 170 15.10 6.36 -1.31
CA THR A 170 14.72 7.61 -1.97
C THR A 170 15.91 8.22 -2.71
N ASP A 171 15.68 9.27 -3.49
CA ASP A 171 16.75 10.02 -4.16
C ASP A 171 17.34 11.15 -3.28
N GLU A 172 18.47 11.69 -3.71
CA GLU A 172 19.16 12.75 -2.95
C GLU A 172 18.28 14.00 -2.78
N SER A 173 17.55 14.40 -3.82
CA SER A 173 16.69 15.60 -3.80
C SER A 173 15.59 15.48 -2.74
N THR A 174 14.87 14.36 -2.73
CA THR A 174 13.80 14.07 -1.77
C THR A 174 14.38 13.95 -0.36
N ALA A 175 15.53 13.28 -0.20
CA ALA A 175 16.21 13.15 1.10
C ALA A 175 16.57 14.51 1.70
N ARG A 176 17.16 15.43 0.90
CA ARG A 176 17.51 16.78 1.36
C ARG A 176 16.29 17.56 1.84
N LYS A 177 15.15 17.41 1.17
CA LYS A 177 13.90 18.08 1.57
C LYS A 177 13.31 17.48 2.83
N LEU A 178 13.35 16.17 3.00
CA LEU A 178 12.91 15.50 4.23
C LEU A 178 13.68 15.99 5.46
N LEU A 179 14.98 16.27 5.34
CA LEU A 179 15.80 16.78 6.46
C LEU A 179 15.37 18.15 7.00
N VAL A 180 14.69 18.96 6.17
CA VAL A 180 14.24 20.31 6.54
C VAL A 180 12.73 20.44 6.65
N PHE A 181 11.98 19.36 6.38
CA PHE A 181 10.52 19.31 6.47
C PHE A 181 10.08 19.28 7.94
N LYS A 182 8.97 19.96 8.27
CA LYS A 182 8.45 20.09 9.65
C LYS A 182 6.98 19.69 9.73
#